data_AF-A0A1G3AFP3-F1
#
_entry.id   AF-A0A1G3AFP3-F1
#
_cell.length_a   1.000
_cell.length_b   1.000
_cell.length_c   1.000
_cell.angle_alpha   90.00
_cell.angle_beta   90.00
_cell.angle_gamma   90.00
#
_symmetry.space_group_name_H-M   'P 1'
#
loop_
_entity.id
_entity.type
_entity.pdbx_description
1 polymer ?
#
loop_
_entity_poly.entity_id
_entity_poly.type
_entity_poly.pdbx_seq_one_letter_code
_entity_poly.pdbx_strand_id
1 'polypeptide(L)' 'MSKTPKFSEQLRQAIETAPVTRYRIAVDTGISEAVLSRFVNSKVGLSMETVDLVCDYLGLRLVPEKKPERKGR' A
#
# COMPACT_ATOMS: atom_id res chain seq x y z
N MET A 1 -19.08 -12.49 3.86
CA MET A 1 -18.41 -11.92 2.67
C MET A 1 -17.11 -11.29 3.13
N SER A 2 -15.97 -11.92 2.90
CA SER A 2 -14.68 -11.28 3.17
C SER A 2 -14.53 -10.10 2.21
N LYS A 3 -14.75 -8.88 2.71
CA LYS A 3 -14.58 -7.65 1.94
C LYS A 3 -13.10 -7.53 1.59
N THR A 4 -12.77 -7.49 0.32
CA THR A 4 -11.41 -7.22 -0.16
C THR A 4 -10.90 -5.97 0.55
N PRO A 5 -9.71 -6.02 1.21
CA PRO A 5 -9.18 -4.87 1.93
C PRO A 5 -9.09 -3.67 0.99
N LYS A 6 -9.32 -2.47 1.51
CA LYS A 6 -9.17 -1.25 0.71
C LYS A 6 -7.73 -1.16 0.20
N PHE A 7 -7.53 -0.47 -0.91
CA PHE A 7 -6.20 -0.21 -1.46
C PHE A 7 -5.20 0.30 -0.40
N SER A 8 -5.62 1.24 0.45
CA SER A 8 -4.75 1.78 1.51
C SER A 8 -4.44 0.76 2.62
N GLU A 9 -5.32 -0.20 2.88
CA GLU A 9 -5.06 -1.30 3.82
C GLU A 9 -4.10 -2.32 3.20
N GLN A 10 -4.25 -2.64 1.92
CA GLN A 10 -3.31 -3.47 1.18
C GLN A 10 -1.90 -2.86 1.17
N LEU A 11 -1.79 -1.56 0.91
CA LEU A 11 -0.51 -0.86 0.90
C LEU A 11 0.13 -0.81 2.30
N ARG A 12 -0.66 -0.57 3.36
CA ARG A 12 -0.15 -0.65 4.75
C ARG A 12 0.41 -2.03 5.06
N GLN A 13 -0.35 -3.07 4.73
CA GLN A 13 0.08 -4.45 4.96
C GLN A 13 1.35 -4.77 4.18
N ALA A 14 1.45 -4.35 2.91
CA ALA A 14 2.65 -4.56 2.11
C ALA A 14 3.88 -3.88 2.71
N ILE A 15 3.75 -2.68 3.27
CA ILE A 15 4.84 -1.99 3.99
C ILE A 15 5.20 -2.71 5.29
N GLU A 16 4.22 -3.20 6.04
CA GLU A 16 4.45 -3.88 7.34
C GLU A 16 5.09 -5.26 7.19
N THR A 17 4.73 -6.00 6.13
CA THR A 17 5.23 -7.35 5.87
C THR A 17 6.40 -7.38 4.89
N ALA A 18 6.91 -6.22 4.47
CA ALA A 18 8.06 -6.13 3.60
C ALA A 18 9.30 -6.77 4.29
N PRO A 19 10.23 -7.35 3.52
CA PRO A 19 11.47 -7.91 4.07
C PRO A 19 12.45 -6.82 4.56
N VAL A 20 12.07 -5.55 4.46
CA VAL A 20 12.84 -4.38 4.84
C VAL A 20 12.06 -3.53 5.84
N THR A 21 12.78 -2.80 6.68
CA THR A 21 12.15 -1.93 7.66
C THR A 21 11.52 -0.70 7.00
N ARG A 22 10.50 -0.12 7.64
CA ARG A 22 9.94 1.19 7.23
C ARG A 22 11.00 2.28 7.08
N TYR A 23 11.99 2.26 7.97
CA TYR A 23 13.14 3.15 7.91
C TYR A 23 13.95 2.95 6.61
N ARG A 24 14.21 1.70 6.22
CA ARG A 24 14.93 1.40 4.97
C ARG A 24 14.15 1.89 3.75
N ILE A 25 12.83 1.70 3.72
CA ILE A 25 11.97 2.26 2.67
C ILE A 25 12.12 3.79 2.62
N ALA A 26 12.06 4.48 3.77
CA ALA A 26 12.22 5.93 3.86
C ALA A 26 13.55 6.42 3.28
N VAL A 27 14.65 5.77 3.66
CA VAL A 27 16.01 6.11 3.21
C VAL A 27 16.16 5.92 1.70
N ASP A 28 15.74 4.75 1.19
CA ASP A 28 16.01 4.38 -0.19
C ASP A 28 15.10 5.13 -1.19
N THR A 29 13.91 5.53 -0.76
CA THR A 29 12.93 6.27 -1.59
C THR A 29 12.99 7.79 -1.42
N GLY A 30 13.69 8.30 -0.39
CA GLY A 30 13.66 9.70 -0.01
C GLY A 30 12.36 10.16 0.67
N ILE A 31 11.42 9.25 0.94
CA ILE A 31 10.19 9.54 1.67
C ILE A 31 10.52 9.81 3.14
N SER A 32 9.85 10.79 3.75
CA SER A 32 9.98 11.03 5.19
C SER A 32 9.52 9.81 6.00
N GLU A 33 10.38 9.32 6.91
CA GLU A 33 10.03 8.25 7.85
C GLU A 33 8.78 8.60 8.67
N ALA A 34 8.61 9.87 9.06
CA ALA A 34 7.44 10.33 9.79
C ALA A 34 6.15 10.25 8.95
N VAL A 35 6.24 10.34 7.63
CA VAL A 35 5.10 10.16 6.71
C VAL A 35 4.73 8.68 6.62
N LEU A 36 5.71 7.78 6.43
CA LEU A 36 5.46 6.34 6.40
C LEU A 36 4.94 5.82 7.75
N SER A 37 5.55 6.26 8.85
CA SER A 37 5.10 5.92 10.21
C SER A 37 3.66 6.39 10.46
N ARG A 38 3.33 7.64 10.12
CA ARG A 38 1.97 8.14 10.23
C ARG A 38 1.00 7.39 9.33
N PHE A 39 1.35 7.05 8.09
CA PHE A 39 0.45 6.30 7.23
C PHE A 39 0.14 4.89 7.75
N VAL A 40 1.15 4.20 8.27
CA VAL A 40 1.02 2.85 8.83
C VAL A 40 0.25 2.87 10.16
N ASN A 41 0.61 3.78 11.08
CA ASN A 41 0.05 3.81 12.44
C ASN A 41 -1.20 4.70 12.59
N SER A 42 -1.40 5.65 11.68
CA SER A 42 -2.49 6.65 11.72
C SER A 42 -3.26 6.56 10.40
N LYS A 43 -4.60 6.61 10.41
CA LYS A 43 -5.43 6.48 9.19
C LYS A 43 -5.36 7.71 8.27
N VAL A 44 -4.21 8.39 8.22
CA VAL A 44 -3.92 9.46 7.26
C VAL A 44 -3.61 8.88 5.89
N GLY A 45 -3.79 9.68 4.84
CA GLY A 45 -3.44 9.30 3.48
C GLY A 45 -1.98 9.61 3.13
N LEU A 46 -1.54 9.10 1.98
CA LEU A 46 -0.32 9.50 1.30
C LEU A 46 -0.68 10.31 0.05
N SER A 47 0.24 11.14 -0.44
CA SER A 47 0.13 11.66 -1.81
C SER A 47 0.29 10.51 -2.81
N MET A 48 -0.24 10.67 -4.03
CA MET A 48 -0.07 9.66 -5.08
C MET A 48 1.39 9.46 -5.47
N GLU A 49 2.19 10.54 -5.49
CA GLU A 49 3.64 10.45 -5.69
C GLU A 49 4.32 9.53 -4.67
N THR A 50 3.99 9.67 -3.38
CA THR A 50 4.55 8.78 -2.35
C THR A 50 4.06 7.35 -2.52
N VAL A 51 2.81 7.15 -2.95
CA VAL A 51 2.27 5.82 -3.25
C VAL A 51 3.06 5.18 -4.40
N ASP A 52 3.31 5.91 -5.48
CA ASP A 52 4.04 5.41 -6.65
C ASP A 52 5.47 5.01 -6.27
N LEU A 53 6.17 5.84 -5.48
CA LEU A 53 7.52 5.53 -4.98
C LEU A 53 7.55 4.27 -4.11
N VAL A 54 6.59 4.10 -3.21
CA VAL A 54 6.50 2.88 -2.39
C VAL A 54 6.20 1.66 -3.25
N CYS A 55 5.28 1.79 -4.22
CA CYS A 55 4.93 0.70 -5.12
C CYS A 55 6.12 0.27 -5.96
N ASP A 56 6.85 1.21 -6.55
CA ASP A 56 8.05 0.94 -7.35
C ASP A 56 9.13 0.25 -6.52
N TYR A 57 9.44 0.80 -5.34
CA TYR A 57 10.44 0.24 -4.43
C TYR A 57 10.11 -1.18 -3.96
N LEU A 58 8.84 -1.46 -3.68
CA LEU A 58 8.38 -2.79 -3.23
C LEU A 58 8.01 -3.73 -4.39
N GLY A 59 8.13 -3.31 -5.65
CA GLY A 59 7.77 -4.11 -6.82
C GLY A 59 6.26 -4.43 -6.90
N LEU A 60 5.41 -3.52 -6.41
CA LEU A 60 3.96 -3.68 -6.36
C LEU A 60 3.29 -3.12 -7.61
N ARG A 61 2.16 -3.72 -8.00
CA ARG A 61 1.33 -3.23 -9.10
C ARG A 61 -0.16 -3.44 -8.81
N LEU A 62 -1.00 -2.60 -9.38
CA LEU A 62 -2.45 -2.80 -9.36
C LEU A 62 -2.84 -3.96 -10.30
N VAL A 63 -3.72 -4.83 -9.81
CA VAL A 63 -4.26 -5.95 -10.58
C VAL A 63 -5.79 -5.97 -10.48
N PRO A 64 -6.51 -6.35 -11.55
CA PRO A 64 -7.95 -6.49 -11.50
C PRO A 64 -8.34 -7.65 -10.58
N GLU A 65 -9.29 -7.41 -9.69
CA GLU A 65 -9.93 -8.48 -8.93
C GLU A 65 -11.00 -9.17 -9.79
N LYS A 66 -11.02 -10.50 -9.80
CA LYS A 66 -12.08 -11.28 -10.45
C LYS A 66 -13.40 -11.02 -9.72
N LYS A 67 -14.23 -10.13 -10.27
CA LYS A 67 -15.60 -9.95 -9.78
C LYS A 67 -16.41 -11.20 -10.16
N PRO A 68 -17.23 -11.76 -9.25
CA PRO A 68 -18.12 -12.85 -9.60
C PRO A 68 -19.03 -12.39 -10.74
N GLU A 69 -19.13 -13.19 -11.80
CA GLU A 69 -20.08 -12.95 -12.88
C GLU A 69 -21.47 -12.83 -12.26
N ARG A 70 -22.11 -11.68 -12.44
CA ARG A 70 -23.52 -11.53 -12.11
C ARG A 70 -24.26 -12.45 -13.08
N LYS A 71 -24.73 -13.61 -12.62
CA LYS A 71 -25.74 -14.39 -13.36
C LYS A 71 -26.91 -13.45 -13.64
N GLY A 72 -27.09 -13.11 -14.92
CA GLY A 72 -28.19 -12.27 -15.38
C GLY A 72 -29.52 -12.87 -14.96
N ARG A 73 -30.44 -11.98 -14.59
CA ARG A 73 -31.87 -12.28 -14.40
C ARG A 73 -32.54 -12.50 -15.74
#